data_AF-A0A088NSB6-F1
#
_entry.id   AF-A0A088NSB6-F1
#
_cell.length_a   1.000
_cell.length_b   1.000
_cell.length_c   1.000
_cell.angle_alpha   90.00
_cell.angle_beta   90.00
_cell.angle_gamma   90.00
#
_symmetry.space_group_name_H-M   'P 1'
#
loop_
_entity.id
_entity.type
_entity.pdbx_description
1 polymer ?
#
loop_
_entity_poly.entity_id
_entity_poly.type
_entity_poly.pdbx_seq_one_letter_code
_entity_poly.pdbx_strand_id
1 'polypeptide(L)'
;LQGSSAATESKWNVSIRQLITGANPMDVLAVQEAGVLPSTAMMTPRQVQPVGVGIPIHEYIWNLGSVSRPSSVYIYYSRVDVGANRVNLAIVSRVQADEVFVLPPPTVAARPIIGIRIGNDAFFNIHALASGGNDAGAIVAAVDMFFRNRHDINWL
;
A
#
# COMPACT_ATOMS: atom_id res chain seq x y z
N LEU A 1 7.81 -0.91 10.15
CA LEU A 1 7.46 0.09 11.20
C LEU A 1 6.32 -0.48 12.04
N GLN A 2 6.55 -0.92 13.29
CA GLN A 2 5.50 -1.59 14.08
C GLN A 2 4.38 -0.62 14.53
N GLY A 3 3.11 -1.03 14.44
CA GLY A 3 1.94 -0.17 14.68
C GLY A 3 1.09 -0.56 15.90
N SER A 4 0.87 0.39 16.83
CA SER A 4 -0.20 0.34 17.84
C SER A 4 -1.13 1.56 17.68
N SER A 5 -2.43 1.39 17.96
CA SER A 5 -3.50 2.33 17.59
C SER A 5 -3.38 3.76 18.13
N ALA A 6 -2.64 3.98 19.23
CA ALA A 6 -2.37 5.32 19.77
C ALA A 6 -1.13 6.00 19.14
N ALA A 7 -0.21 5.22 18.58
CA ALA A 7 1.04 5.71 17.99
C ALA A 7 0.97 5.91 16.46
N THR A 8 -0.14 5.53 15.82
CA THR A 8 -0.27 5.56 14.35
C THR A 8 -0.38 6.96 13.78
N GLU A 9 -1.15 7.86 14.42
CA GLU A 9 -1.27 9.25 13.94
C GLU A 9 0.10 9.97 13.97
N SER A 10 0.91 9.71 15.01
CA SER A 10 2.29 10.22 15.11
C SER A 10 3.21 9.60 14.05
N LYS A 11 3.14 8.28 13.84
CA LYS A 11 3.91 7.57 12.78
C LYS A 11 3.66 8.19 11.40
N TRP A 12 2.40 8.47 11.07
CA TRP A 12 2.08 9.07 9.79
C TRP A 12 2.52 10.53 9.68
N ASN A 13 2.11 11.37 10.63
CA ASN A 13 2.38 12.81 10.56
C ASN A 13 3.85 13.19 10.77
N VAL A 14 4.64 12.32 11.41
CA VAL A 14 6.08 12.54 11.61
C VAL A 14 6.89 11.73 10.61
N SER A 15 7.00 10.41 10.80
CA SER A 15 7.97 9.59 10.05
C SER A 15 7.60 9.44 8.58
N ILE A 16 6.36 9.07 8.27
CA ILE A 16 5.94 8.87 6.88
C ILE A 16 5.96 10.19 6.12
N ARG A 17 5.48 11.28 6.75
CA ARG A 17 5.58 12.63 6.18
C ARG A 17 7.01 13.03 5.85
N GLN A 18 7.96 12.82 6.78
CA GLN A 18 9.38 13.13 6.54
C GLN A 18 9.97 12.34 5.37
N LEU A 19 9.62 11.05 5.23
CA LEU A 19 10.08 10.25 4.09
C LEU A 19 9.52 10.76 2.75
N ILE A 20 8.32 11.34 2.76
CA ILE A 20 7.64 11.83 1.55
C ILE A 20 7.98 13.28 1.23
N THR A 21 8.33 14.13 2.21
CA THR A 21 8.55 15.57 1.98
C THR A 21 9.94 16.06 2.36
N GLY A 22 10.82 15.18 2.82
CA GLY A 22 12.17 15.52 3.27
C GLY A 22 13.11 15.92 2.12
N ALA A 23 14.40 16.07 2.44
CA ALA A 23 15.42 16.53 1.48
C ALA A 23 15.61 15.57 0.29
N ASN A 24 15.42 14.27 0.49
CA ASN A 24 15.44 13.24 -0.54
C ASN A 24 14.12 12.47 -0.49
N PRO A 25 13.05 13.05 -1.04
CA PRO A 25 11.72 12.58 -0.76
C PRO A 25 11.42 11.33 -1.61
N MET A 26 10.81 10.29 -1.01
CA MET A 26 10.45 9.04 -1.70
C MET A 26 9.20 9.22 -2.56
N ASP A 27 9.25 8.80 -3.83
CA ASP A 27 8.12 8.91 -4.75
C ASP A 27 7.03 7.86 -4.50
N VAL A 28 7.45 6.66 -4.12
CA VAL A 28 6.59 5.55 -3.72
C VAL A 28 7.12 4.97 -2.40
N LEU A 29 6.23 4.79 -1.42
CA LEU A 29 6.55 4.26 -0.11
C LEU A 29 5.61 3.11 0.27
N ALA A 30 6.16 1.91 0.44
CA ALA A 30 5.46 0.76 0.97
C ALA A 30 5.48 0.79 2.51
N VAL A 31 4.31 0.77 3.14
CA VAL A 31 4.14 0.82 4.60
C VAL A 31 3.48 -0.46 5.10
N GLN A 32 4.22 -1.24 5.87
CA GLN A 32 3.68 -2.37 6.62
C GLN A 32 3.22 -1.93 8.02
N GLU A 33 2.27 -2.67 8.58
CA GLU A 33 1.60 -2.37 9.84
C GLU A 33 1.14 -0.90 9.88
N ALA A 34 0.45 -0.52 8.81
CA ALA A 34 0.03 0.85 8.54
C ALA A 34 -0.90 1.41 9.61
N GLY A 35 -1.52 0.54 10.42
CA GLY A 35 -2.44 0.94 11.47
C GLY A 35 -3.64 1.68 10.87
N VAL A 36 -4.02 2.81 11.47
CA VAL A 36 -5.04 3.73 10.93
C VAL A 36 -4.35 4.82 10.12
N LEU A 37 -4.94 5.21 8.98
CA LEU A 37 -4.51 6.36 8.19
C LEU A 37 -4.63 7.68 8.97
N PRO A 38 -3.92 8.74 8.56
CA PRO A 38 -4.13 10.08 9.10
C PRO A 38 -5.61 10.48 9.04
N SER A 39 -6.09 11.12 10.09
CA SER A 39 -7.45 11.69 10.14
C SER A 39 -7.77 12.67 9.00
N THR A 40 -6.73 13.24 8.38
CA THR A 40 -6.81 14.19 7.27
C THR A 40 -6.75 13.53 5.88
N ALA A 41 -6.51 12.23 5.79
CA ALA A 41 -6.58 11.49 4.53
C ALA A 41 -8.06 11.28 4.13
N MET A 42 -8.42 11.69 2.92
CA MET A 42 -9.78 11.62 2.41
C MET A 42 -9.90 10.54 1.35
N MET A 43 -10.88 9.64 1.49
CA MET A 43 -11.14 8.61 0.50
C MET A 43 -11.62 9.26 -0.81
N THR A 44 -11.07 8.81 -1.93
CA THR A 44 -11.49 9.24 -3.26
C THR A 44 -12.74 8.47 -3.71
N PRO A 45 -13.50 8.97 -4.70
CA PRO A 45 -14.60 8.21 -5.28
C PRO A 45 -14.12 7.07 -6.22
N ARG A 46 -12.82 6.96 -6.50
CA ARG A 46 -12.28 5.98 -7.46
C ARG A 46 -12.42 4.57 -6.89
N GLN A 47 -13.15 3.72 -7.60
CA GLN A 47 -13.23 2.29 -7.31
C GLN A 47 -11.96 1.61 -7.83
N VAL A 48 -11.07 1.24 -6.91
CA VAL A 48 -9.79 0.57 -7.21
C VAL A 48 -9.74 -0.89 -6.81
N GLN A 49 -10.83 -1.40 -6.21
CA GLN A 49 -10.96 -2.80 -5.82
C GLN A 49 -10.97 -3.70 -7.07
N PRO A 50 -10.02 -4.64 -7.22
CA PRO A 50 -10.06 -5.58 -8.33
C PRO A 50 -11.31 -6.47 -8.26
N VAL A 51 -11.95 -6.68 -9.42
CA VAL A 51 -13.16 -7.50 -9.53
C VAL A 51 -12.84 -8.95 -9.14
N GLY A 52 -13.71 -9.56 -8.33
CA GLY A 52 -13.55 -10.95 -7.90
C GLY A 52 -12.54 -11.18 -6.75
N VAL A 53 -11.88 -10.14 -6.26
CA VAL A 53 -10.95 -10.22 -5.13
C VAL A 53 -11.62 -9.65 -3.88
N GLY A 54 -11.86 -10.50 -2.87
CA GLY A 54 -12.55 -10.13 -1.62
C GLY A 54 -11.70 -9.39 -0.57
N ILE A 55 -10.53 -8.88 -0.94
CA ILE A 55 -9.59 -8.20 -0.03
C ILE A 55 -9.76 -6.69 -0.22
N PRO A 56 -10.18 -5.92 0.81
CA PRO A 56 -10.51 -4.51 0.64
C PRO A 56 -9.28 -3.66 0.29
N ILE A 57 -9.39 -2.80 -0.71
CA ILE A 57 -8.43 -1.75 -1.02
C ILE A 57 -9.16 -0.47 -1.47
N HIS A 58 -8.71 0.67 -0.95
CA HIS A 58 -9.29 1.97 -1.29
C HIS A 58 -8.17 2.98 -1.57
N GLU A 59 -8.47 3.95 -2.43
CA GLU A 59 -7.61 5.08 -2.75
C GLU A 59 -8.02 6.29 -1.92
N TYR A 60 -7.05 6.94 -1.29
CA TYR A 60 -7.19 8.19 -0.54
C TYR A 60 -6.26 9.26 -1.09
N ILE A 61 -6.62 10.52 -0.87
CA ILE A 61 -5.74 11.67 -1.04
C ILE A 61 -5.38 12.23 0.34
N TRP A 62 -4.10 12.52 0.55
CA TRP A 62 -3.60 13.14 1.77
C TRP A 62 -2.82 14.42 1.44
N ASN A 63 -3.35 15.57 1.85
CA ASN A 63 -2.69 16.86 1.65
C ASN A 63 -1.62 17.08 2.73
N LEU A 64 -0.36 17.12 2.30
CA LEU A 64 0.82 17.40 3.12
C LEU A 64 1.18 18.89 3.12
N GLY A 65 0.45 19.71 2.37
CA GLY A 65 0.62 21.16 2.33
C GLY A 65 -0.39 21.89 3.22
N SER A 66 -0.43 23.22 3.06
CA SER A 66 -1.53 24.03 3.57
C SER A 66 -2.67 24.07 2.54
N VAL A 67 -3.79 24.69 2.91
CA VAL A 67 -4.89 24.97 1.98
C VAL A 67 -4.44 25.89 0.84
N SER A 68 -3.59 26.88 1.13
CA SER A 68 -3.11 27.86 0.16
C SER A 68 -1.95 27.36 -0.73
N ARG A 69 -1.25 26.31 -0.31
CA ARG A 69 -0.16 25.67 -1.05
C ARG A 69 -0.29 24.15 -0.90
N PRO A 70 -1.27 23.54 -1.58
CA PRO A 70 -1.53 22.11 -1.45
C PRO A 70 -0.36 21.28 -2.00
N SER A 71 -0.09 20.16 -1.34
CA SER A 71 0.91 19.18 -1.77
C SER A 71 0.37 17.79 -1.43
N SER A 72 -0.43 17.24 -2.34
CA SER A 72 -1.16 16.00 -2.11
C SER A 72 -0.38 14.77 -2.55
N VAL A 73 -0.57 13.67 -1.84
CA VAL A 73 -0.16 12.32 -2.23
C VAL A 73 -1.36 11.38 -2.23
N TYR A 74 -1.23 10.28 -2.95
CA TYR A 74 -2.21 9.19 -2.98
C TYR A 74 -1.81 8.10 -1.99
N ILE A 75 -2.80 7.52 -1.32
CA ILE A 75 -2.60 6.36 -0.42
C ILE A 75 -3.52 5.24 -0.89
N TYR A 76 -2.93 4.10 -1.22
CA TYR A 76 -3.61 2.85 -1.50
C TYR A 76 -3.59 1.99 -0.26
N TYR A 77 -4.74 1.86 0.40
CA TYR A 77 -4.82 1.31 1.74
C TYR A 77 -5.70 0.07 1.79
N SER A 78 -5.12 -1.03 2.27
CA SER A 78 -5.82 -2.28 2.50
C SER A 78 -5.96 -2.55 3.99
N ARG A 79 -7.22 -2.57 4.45
CA ARG A 79 -7.58 -2.84 5.83
C ARG A 79 -7.81 -4.34 6.02
N VAL A 80 -6.71 -5.07 6.16
CA VAL A 80 -6.71 -6.54 6.28
C VAL A 80 -7.13 -7.00 7.68
N ASP A 81 -6.77 -6.25 8.71
CA ASP A 81 -7.09 -6.57 10.11
C ASP A 81 -8.29 -5.73 10.57
N VAL A 82 -9.50 -6.30 10.45
CA VAL A 82 -10.73 -5.65 10.89
C VAL A 82 -10.90 -5.64 12.41
N GLY A 83 -10.11 -6.42 13.15
CA GLY A 83 -10.18 -6.55 14.61
C GLY A 83 -9.19 -5.62 15.31
N ALA A 84 -7.92 -6.01 15.39
CA ALA A 84 -6.90 -5.27 16.12
C ALA A 84 -6.32 -4.08 15.33
N ASN A 85 -6.61 -4.02 14.03
CA ASN A 85 -6.21 -2.96 13.10
C ASN A 85 -4.68 -2.71 13.04
N ARG A 86 -3.87 -3.75 13.25
CA ARG A 86 -2.40 -3.65 13.32
C ARG A 86 -1.73 -4.03 12.01
N VAL A 87 -2.34 -4.93 11.25
CA VAL A 87 -1.70 -5.64 10.14
C VAL A 87 -2.07 -5.04 8.77
N ASN A 88 -2.55 -3.80 8.76
CA ASN A 88 -2.95 -3.13 7.54
C ASN A 88 -1.74 -2.79 6.66
N LEU A 89 -1.96 -2.74 5.35
CA LEU A 89 -0.94 -2.40 4.37
C LEU A 89 -1.31 -1.09 3.68
N ALA A 90 -0.30 -0.27 3.37
CA ALA A 90 -0.49 0.93 2.57
C ALA A 90 0.63 1.11 1.55
N ILE A 91 0.33 1.68 0.39
CA ILE A 91 1.31 2.24 -0.53
C ILE A 91 1.01 3.74 -0.67
N VAL A 92 2.00 4.58 -0.39
CA VAL A 92 1.89 6.03 -0.62
C VAL A 92 2.62 6.37 -1.91
N SER A 93 2.01 7.19 -2.77
CA SER A 93 2.58 7.60 -4.05
C SER A 93 2.36 9.09 -4.31
N ARG A 94 3.34 9.78 -4.88
CA ARG A 94 3.16 11.18 -5.33
C ARG A 94 2.17 11.31 -6.48
N VAL A 95 2.10 10.30 -7.33
CA VAL A 95 1.25 10.29 -8.52
C VAL A 95 0.14 9.27 -8.35
N GLN A 96 -1.01 9.54 -8.95
CA GLN A 96 -2.10 8.56 -8.98
C GLN A 96 -1.63 7.34 -9.77
N ALA A 97 -1.86 6.14 -9.23
CA ALA A 97 -1.58 4.90 -9.92
C ALA A 97 -2.52 4.73 -11.11
N ASP A 98 -2.00 4.24 -12.23
CA ASP A 98 -2.84 3.85 -13.37
C ASP A 98 -3.71 2.64 -13.03
N GLU A 99 -3.19 1.77 -12.17
CA GLU A 99 -3.82 0.50 -11.81
C GLU A 99 -3.43 0.06 -10.40
N VAL A 100 -4.32 -0.70 -9.75
CA VAL A 100 -4.12 -1.24 -8.42
C VAL A 100 -4.24 -2.75 -8.47
N PHE A 101 -3.27 -3.43 -7.85
CA PHE A 101 -3.19 -4.88 -7.75
C PHE A 101 -3.54 -5.34 -6.35
N VAL A 102 -4.30 -6.42 -6.27
CA VAL A 102 -4.49 -7.18 -5.04
C VAL A 102 -4.42 -8.65 -5.38
N LEU A 103 -3.36 -9.32 -4.93
CA LEU A 103 -3.20 -10.76 -5.11
C LEU A 103 -3.58 -11.47 -3.80
N PRO A 104 -4.27 -12.61 -3.90
CA PRO A 104 -4.60 -13.41 -2.72
C PRO A 104 -3.32 -13.87 -2.02
N PRO A 105 -3.37 -14.06 -0.69
CA PRO A 105 -2.22 -14.58 0.03
C PRO A 105 -1.90 -16.00 -0.47
N PRO A 106 -0.61 -16.34 -0.68
CA PRO A 106 -0.22 -17.65 -1.17
C PRO A 106 -0.46 -18.79 -0.16
N THR A 107 -0.79 -18.45 1.10
CA THR A 107 -1.18 -19.40 2.14
C THR A 107 -2.30 -18.82 3.00
N VAL A 108 -3.04 -19.67 3.72
CA VAL A 108 -4.16 -19.23 4.58
C VAL A 108 -3.72 -18.28 5.70
N ALA A 109 -2.47 -18.40 6.17
CA ALA A 109 -1.91 -17.55 7.20
C ALA A 109 -1.26 -16.26 6.65
N ALA A 110 -0.95 -16.24 5.35
CA ALA A 110 -0.25 -15.12 4.73
C ALA A 110 -1.18 -13.90 4.56
N ARG A 111 -0.54 -12.74 4.46
CA ARG A 111 -1.20 -11.46 4.22
C ARG A 111 -1.34 -11.23 2.73
N PRO A 112 -2.37 -10.48 2.28
CA PRO A 112 -2.52 -10.19 0.86
C PRO A 112 -1.34 -9.37 0.34
N ILE A 113 -1.09 -9.51 -0.96
CA ILE A 113 -0.09 -8.73 -1.68
C ILE A 113 -0.83 -7.57 -2.34
N ILE A 114 -0.44 -6.34 -2.04
CA ILE A 114 -1.01 -5.17 -2.72
C ILE A 114 0.05 -4.53 -3.59
N GLY A 115 -0.36 -3.95 -4.71
CA GLY A 115 0.55 -3.27 -5.62
C GLY A 115 -0.13 -2.14 -6.37
N ILE A 116 0.69 -1.31 -7.00
CA ILE A 116 0.25 -0.25 -7.90
C ILE A 116 1.11 -0.25 -9.15
N ARG A 117 0.52 0.18 -10.27
CA ARG A 117 1.24 0.47 -11.51
C ARG A 117 1.26 1.96 -11.77
N ILE A 118 2.42 2.48 -12.14
CA ILE A 118 2.63 3.85 -12.59
C ILE A 118 3.43 3.77 -13.88
N GLY A 119 2.81 4.14 -15.01
CA GLY A 119 3.40 3.92 -16.32
C GLY A 119 3.69 2.44 -16.54
N ASN A 120 4.96 2.10 -16.81
CA ASN A 120 5.40 0.74 -17.06
C ASN A 120 5.95 0.02 -15.80
N ASP A 121 5.98 0.71 -14.66
CA ASP A 121 6.58 0.18 -13.44
C ASP A 121 5.50 -0.26 -12.45
N ALA A 122 5.74 -1.38 -11.77
CA ALA A 122 4.86 -1.90 -10.74
C ALA A 122 5.58 -2.00 -9.39
N PHE A 123 4.93 -1.48 -8.35
CA PHE A 123 5.45 -1.42 -7.00
C PHE A 123 4.55 -2.22 -6.06
N PHE A 124 5.13 -3.13 -5.28
CA PHE A 124 4.39 -4.02 -4.39
C PHE A 124 4.73 -3.78 -2.92
N ASN A 125 3.74 -3.98 -2.07
CA ASN A 125 3.89 -4.03 -0.63
C ASN A 125 3.46 -5.41 -0.12
N ILE A 126 4.39 -6.05 0.59
CA ILE A 126 4.25 -7.38 1.13
C ILE A 126 4.64 -7.36 2.60
N HIS A 127 4.08 -8.28 3.38
CA HIS A 127 4.46 -8.43 4.78
C HIS A 127 4.46 -9.92 5.14
N ALA A 128 5.58 -10.58 4.87
CA ALA A 128 5.77 -12.00 5.16
C ALA A 128 5.56 -12.33 6.65
N LEU A 129 5.30 -13.60 6.95
CA LEU A 129 5.08 -14.10 8.30
C LEU A 129 6.32 -13.86 9.19
N ALA A 130 6.09 -13.46 10.45
CA ALA A 130 7.17 -13.19 11.40
C ALA A 130 7.98 -14.44 11.79
N SER A 131 7.45 -15.65 11.57
CA SER A 131 8.10 -16.94 11.83
C SER A 131 9.10 -17.31 10.72
N GLY A 132 10.11 -16.47 10.51
CA GLY A 132 11.18 -16.70 9.54
C GLY A 132 10.84 -16.36 8.08
N GLY A 133 9.67 -15.78 7.80
CA GLY A 133 9.29 -15.40 6.43
C GLY A 133 9.12 -16.58 5.49
N ASN A 134 8.67 -17.74 6.00
CA ASN A 134 8.54 -18.98 5.23
C ASN A 134 7.64 -18.86 3.98
N ASP A 135 6.81 -17.83 3.91
CA ASP A 135 5.93 -17.50 2.79
C ASP A 135 6.57 -16.52 1.76
N ALA A 136 7.74 -15.94 2.04
CA ALA A 136 8.36 -14.94 1.18
C ALA A 136 8.65 -15.45 -0.24
N GLY A 137 9.14 -16.69 -0.38
CA GLY A 137 9.38 -17.30 -1.69
C GLY A 137 8.09 -17.48 -2.50
N ALA A 138 7.01 -17.90 -1.83
CA ALA A 138 5.70 -18.07 -2.45
C ALA A 138 5.06 -16.72 -2.84
N ILE A 139 5.29 -15.67 -2.03
CA ILE A 139 4.87 -14.30 -2.34
C ILE A 139 5.54 -13.79 -3.61
N VAL A 140 6.86 -13.95 -3.73
CA VAL A 140 7.61 -13.52 -4.92
C VAL A 140 7.16 -14.31 -6.16
N ALA A 141 7.00 -15.63 -6.03
CA ALA A 141 6.50 -16.47 -7.12
C ALA A 141 5.09 -16.05 -7.58
N ALA A 142 4.21 -15.66 -6.67
CA ALA A 142 2.87 -15.19 -7.01
C ALA A 142 2.91 -13.89 -7.84
N VAL A 143 3.81 -12.95 -7.51
CA VAL A 143 3.98 -11.71 -8.29
C VAL A 143 4.56 -12.00 -9.68
N ASP A 144 5.60 -12.85 -9.77
CA ASP A 144 6.19 -13.28 -11.05
C ASP A 144 5.16 -13.97 -11.94
N MET A 145 4.40 -14.93 -11.40
CA MET A 145 3.34 -15.62 -12.14
C MET A 145 2.22 -14.66 -12.59
N PHE A 146 1.86 -13.67 -11.78
CA PHE A 146 0.86 -12.66 -12.14
C PHE A 146 1.27 -11.90 -13.40
N PHE A 147 2.51 -11.41 -13.48
CA PHE A 147 2.98 -10.67 -14.66
C PHE A 147 3.27 -11.56 -15.87
N ARG A 148 3.74 -12.80 -15.68
CA ARG A 148 3.91 -13.77 -16.77
C ARG A 148 2.62 -14.04 -17.54
N ASN A 149 1.49 -14.01 -16.84
CA ASN A 149 0.17 -14.27 -17.41
C ASN A 149 -0.52 -13.00 -17.92
N ARG A 150 0.17 -11.85 -17.91
CA ARG A 150 -0.37 -10.53 -18.28
C ARG A 150 0.18 -10.10 -19.63
N HIS A 151 -0.47 -10.56 -20.69
CA HIS A 151 -0.07 -10.30 -22.08
C HIS A 151 -0.22 -8.83 -22.51
N ASP A 152 -0.91 -8.02 -21.72
CA ASP A 152 -1.13 -6.58 -21.89
C ASP A 152 -0.07 -5.71 -21.20
N ILE A 153 0.93 -6.31 -20.54
CA ILE A 153 2.11 -5.62 -20.00
C ILE A 153 3.39 -6.25 -20.53
N ASN A 154 4.28 -5.42 -21.09
CA ASN A 154 5.66 -5.82 -21.38
C ASN A 154 6.53 -5.59 -20.14
N TRP A 155 7.06 -6.67 -19.58
CA TRP A 155 8.03 -6.64 -18.48
C TRP A 155 9.34 -7.32 -18.91
N LEU A 156 10.48 -6.83 -18.41
CA LEU A 156 11.84 -7.38 -18.61
C LEU A 156 12.35 -7.99 -17.32
#